data_AF-A0A7S1ZT96-F1
#
_entry.id   AF-A0A7S1ZT96-F1
#
_cell.length_a   1.000
_cell.length_b   1.000
_cell.length_c   1.000
_cell.angle_alpha   90.00
_cell.angle_beta   90.00
_cell.angle_gamma   90.00
#
_symmetry.space_group_name_H-M   'P 1'
#
loop_
_entity.id
_entity.type
_entity.pdbx_description
1 polymer ?
#
loop_
_entity_poly.entity_id
_entity_poly.type
_entity_poly.pdbx_seq_one_letter_code
_entity_poly.pdbx_strand_id
1 'polypeptide(L)'
;THPGFTNGFQKAEFSAATFFTHPASFIQRSQKKKKIIGGSPIDFQKPNQTFADGILIAKPIIPHQAHPRHPRSAPRIQNTQGARATMKFSLTPIMASALLASTSVAFAPTQDVASFAAKKSSSTRLFISSWGSGGPPHRHEKRPDPVNPSENVHAYLGPPEPPTSKPNLRGGTVLVSGFANDDARTDQRMFDLLNDEFGESNFDFDDIVAFVDDAAFSKKRLTSRTARYSGLLNKLSFAQSDYPGGLPSVEQLRGVTSWVANVGSDLSLLKAIGELSVLADVTNVSVLVTDASVLNMYDSVGAVKTLRDRSYTVVAIGSATDEIGEGEYPYAISEFGTKEGEVAEGAAFSRDEGYRLVAGCLGLQCASVRAMTFQQVHDVNATETKLIKGLREAGYSWSQEMEHMIDDGAARFEEACRKYEADSANFKTEEMGWLEREEEKLREAQEAEIARQREAEERWIREREEMMAAERERADQGTAEWA
;
A
#
# COMPACT_ATOMS: atom_id res chain seq x y z
N THR A 1 -28.12 60.52 -32.80
CA THR A 1 -27.18 61.66 -32.84
C THR A 1 -25.98 61.32 -31.99
N HIS A 2 -24.83 61.06 -32.64
CA HIS A 2 -23.51 60.88 -32.01
C HIS A 2 -22.99 62.21 -31.42
N PRO A 3 -22.07 62.17 -30.43
CA PRO A 3 -20.62 62.09 -30.66
C PRO A 3 -19.93 61.06 -29.72
N GLY A 4 -18.74 60.49 -29.93
CA GLY A 4 -17.61 60.85 -30.77
C GLY A 4 -16.42 61.30 -29.90
N PHE A 5 -15.54 60.39 -29.47
CA PHE A 5 -14.14 60.69 -29.13
C PHE A 5 -13.25 59.43 -29.21
N THR A 6 -12.04 59.66 -29.68
CA THR A 6 -11.11 58.73 -30.34
C THR A 6 -9.86 58.41 -29.52
N ASN A 7 -9.34 57.19 -29.75
CA ASN A 7 -7.93 56.77 -29.90
C ASN A 7 -6.91 56.93 -28.76
N GLY A 8 -6.28 55.79 -28.43
CA GLY A 8 -4.89 55.74 -27.99
C GLY A 8 -4.44 54.35 -27.53
N PHE A 9 -3.36 53.86 -28.16
CA PHE A 9 -2.37 52.88 -27.65
C PHE A 9 -2.47 51.37 -27.98
N GLN A 10 -1.71 51.06 -29.05
CA GLN A 10 -0.61 50.07 -29.15
C GLN A 10 -0.91 48.56 -29.12
N LYS A 11 -0.91 48.01 -30.35
CA LYS A 11 -0.50 46.64 -30.68
C LYS A 11 0.98 46.41 -30.34
N ALA A 12 1.26 45.29 -29.67
CA ALA A 12 2.58 44.66 -29.72
C ALA A 12 2.41 43.30 -30.41
N GLU A 13 2.94 43.21 -31.63
CA GLU A 13 3.23 41.97 -32.33
C GLU A 13 4.51 41.40 -31.73
N PHE A 14 4.52 40.12 -31.34
CA PHE A 14 5.77 39.39 -31.15
C PHE A 14 5.78 38.16 -32.05
N SER A 15 6.74 38.21 -32.97
CA SER A 15 7.06 37.22 -33.99
C SER A 15 7.59 35.94 -33.38
N ALA A 16 7.17 34.83 -33.97
CA ALA A 16 7.83 33.54 -33.87
C ALA A 16 9.25 33.60 -34.46
N ALA A 17 10.20 32.92 -33.81
CA ALA A 17 11.40 32.39 -34.45
C ALA A 17 11.95 31.22 -33.62
N THR A 18 11.82 30.04 -34.20
CA THR A 18 12.34 28.74 -33.81
C THR A 18 13.88 28.74 -33.81
N PHE A 19 14.52 28.20 -32.77
CA PHE A 19 15.83 27.54 -32.91
C PHE A 19 15.93 26.35 -31.97
N PHE A 20 16.14 25.19 -32.60
CA PHE A 20 16.57 23.92 -32.01
C PHE A 20 17.86 24.09 -31.20
N THR A 21 17.98 23.40 -30.05
CA THR A 21 19.13 22.54 -29.74
C THR A 21 18.83 21.70 -28.49
N HIS A 22 18.79 20.38 -28.69
CA HIS A 22 18.86 19.37 -27.62
C HIS A 22 20.26 19.38 -26.98
N PRO A 23 20.37 19.22 -25.66
CA PRO A 23 21.54 18.58 -25.07
C PRO A 23 21.24 17.10 -24.81
N ALA A 24 21.97 16.26 -25.52
CA ALA A 24 22.01 14.82 -25.35
C ALA A 24 22.49 14.45 -23.93
N SER A 25 21.79 13.48 -23.36
CA SER A 25 22.15 12.74 -22.16
C SER A 25 23.45 11.97 -22.36
N PHE A 26 24.47 12.32 -21.57
CA PHE A 26 25.74 11.58 -21.50
C PHE A 26 25.91 11.05 -20.07
N ILE A 27 25.28 9.90 -19.76
CA ILE A 27 25.54 9.16 -18.52
C ILE A 27 26.60 8.10 -18.82
N GLN A 28 27.83 8.41 -18.41
CA GLN A 28 28.98 7.52 -18.49
C GLN A 28 28.85 6.42 -17.44
N ARG A 29 28.54 5.18 -17.87
CA ARG A 29 28.71 3.96 -17.08
C ARG A 29 30.20 3.72 -16.86
N SER A 30 30.68 3.87 -15.62
CA SER A 30 31.99 3.35 -15.18
C SER A 30 31.80 2.29 -14.11
N GLN A 31 31.56 1.05 -14.55
CA GLN A 31 31.68 -0.16 -13.73
C GLN A 31 33.16 -0.56 -13.67
N LYS A 32 33.89 -0.15 -12.63
CA LYS A 32 35.20 -0.73 -12.31
C LYS A 32 35.03 -1.89 -11.32
N LYS A 33 34.96 -3.10 -11.87
CA LYS A 33 35.21 -4.36 -11.16
C LYS A 33 36.62 -4.32 -10.54
N LYS A 34 36.71 -4.27 -9.21
CA LYS A 34 37.95 -4.63 -8.49
C LYS A 34 37.84 -6.07 -8.00
N LYS A 35 38.76 -6.86 -8.54
CA LYS A 35 39.06 -8.26 -8.29
C LYS A 35 39.66 -8.38 -6.88
N ILE A 36 38.98 -9.09 -5.98
CA ILE A 36 39.56 -9.53 -4.68
C ILE A 36 40.04 -10.96 -4.88
N ILE A 37 41.35 -11.16 -4.89
CA ILE A 37 42.03 -12.44 -4.75
C ILE A 37 43.12 -12.22 -3.70
N GLY A 38 43.18 -13.10 -2.70
CA GLY A 38 44.36 -13.25 -1.85
C GLY A 38 44.03 -13.41 -0.37
N GLY A 39 43.62 -14.62 0.00
CA GLY A 39 43.69 -15.05 1.39
C GLY A 39 45.11 -15.46 1.78
N SER A 40 45.44 -15.30 3.06
CA SER A 40 46.15 -16.30 3.88
C SER A 40 46.22 -15.85 5.35
N PRO A 41 46.37 -16.81 6.29
CA PRO A 41 45.94 -16.70 7.66
C PRO A 41 47.09 -16.29 8.60
N ILE A 42 46.76 -15.64 9.72
CA ILE A 42 47.67 -15.49 10.84
C ILE A 42 46.92 -15.87 12.12
N ASP A 43 47.30 -17.05 12.62
CA ASP A 43 47.11 -17.52 13.98
C ASP A 43 47.99 -16.76 14.97
N PHE A 44 47.58 -16.85 16.24
CA PHE A 44 48.34 -16.75 17.51
C PHE A 44 47.99 -15.62 18.49
N GLN A 45 47.66 -16.13 19.69
CA GLN A 45 47.95 -15.64 21.05
C GLN A 45 46.88 -14.83 21.81
N LYS A 46 46.14 -15.58 22.64
CA LYS A 46 45.68 -15.15 23.97
C LYS A 46 46.88 -14.81 24.86
N PRO A 47 46.64 -13.98 25.90
CA PRO A 47 46.91 -14.49 27.24
C PRO A 47 45.79 -14.21 28.24
N ASN A 48 45.61 -15.19 29.12
CA ASN A 48 44.99 -15.07 30.44
C ASN A 48 45.66 -13.96 31.25
N GLN A 49 44.89 -13.23 32.06
CA GLN A 49 45.29 -12.96 33.44
C GLN A 49 44.08 -12.63 34.32
N THR A 50 43.87 -13.54 35.27
CA THR A 50 43.18 -13.41 36.54
C THR A 50 43.77 -12.31 37.41
N PHE A 51 42.91 -11.51 38.06
CA PHE A 51 43.19 -10.96 39.39
C PHE A 51 41.94 -11.06 40.26
N ALA A 52 42.09 -11.80 41.35
CA ALA A 52 41.23 -11.77 42.52
C ALA A 52 41.72 -10.66 43.46
N ASP A 53 40.80 -10.18 44.31
CA ASP A 53 40.94 -9.52 45.63
C ASP A 53 39.80 -8.50 45.75
N GLY A 54 38.84 -8.55 46.67
CA GLY A 54 38.87 -9.08 48.03
C GLY A 54 38.81 -7.93 49.02
N ILE A 55 37.64 -7.30 49.23
CA ILE A 55 37.40 -6.41 50.39
C ILE A 55 36.01 -6.67 50.99
N LEU A 56 36.04 -7.22 52.21
CA LEU A 56 34.98 -7.33 53.19
C LEU A 56 34.80 -6.00 53.98
N ILE A 57 33.78 -5.97 54.85
CA ILE A 57 33.51 -5.01 55.96
C ILE A 57 32.49 -3.91 55.54
N ALA A 58 31.36 -3.63 56.21
CA ALA A 58 30.72 -4.10 57.44
C ALA A 58 29.22 -3.74 57.43
N LYS A 59 28.43 -4.50 58.22
CA LYS A 59 27.09 -4.13 58.73
C LYS A 59 27.22 -3.16 59.92
N PRO A 60 26.19 -2.32 60.16
CA PRO A 60 25.46 -2.41 61.44
C PRO A 60 23.93 -2.30 61.22
N ILE A 61 23.09 -3.21 61.72
CA ILE A 61 22.47 -3.28 63.06
C ILE A 61 21.73 -1.98 63.50
N ILE A 62 20.41 -1.97 63.18
CA ILE A 62 19.17 -1.53 63.86
C ILE A 62 19.27 -0.62 65.13
N PRO A 63 18.31 0.29 65.36
CA PRO A 63 17.15 -0.10 66.18
C PRO A 63 15.77 0.42 65.74
N HIS A 64 14.78 -0.39 66.08
CA HIS A 64 13.35 -0.09 66.20
C HIS A 64 13.04 1.29 66.80
N GLN A 65 12.03 1.97 66.25
CA GLN A 65 11.04 2.66 67.08
C GLN A 65 9.62 2.44 66.54
N ALA A 66 8.73 2.14 67.48
CA ALA A 66 7.32 1.85 67.30
C ALA A 66 6.46 2.99 67.88
N HIS A 67 5.27 3.12 67.31
CA HIS A 67 4.04 3.77 67.83
C HIS A 67 3.99 5.32 67.86
N PRO A 68 2.79 5.95 67.84
CA PRO A 68 1.43 5.38 68.02
C PRO A 68 0.38 5.80 66.96
N ARG A 69 -0.74 5.05 66.98
CA ARG A 69 -2.04 5.44 66.43
C ARG A 69 -2.65 6.56 67.28
N HIS A 70 -3.31 7.54 66.65
CA HIS A 70 -4.53 8.13 67.20
C HIS A 70 -5.48 8.64 66.08
N PRO A 71 -6.80 8.74 66.36
CA PRO A 71 -7.86 8.79 65.37
C PRO A 71 -8.52 10.17 65.22
N ARG A 72 -9.48 10.22 64.28
CA ARG A 72 -10.60 11.20 64.13
C ARG A 72 -10.24 12.58 63.58
N SER A 73 -10.82 12.92 62.43
CA SER A 73 -11.96 13.86 62.38
C SER A 73 -12.44 14.06 60.94
N ALA A 74 -13.72 13.76 60.70
CA ALA A 74 -14.43 14.19 59.50
C ALA A 74 -14.77 15.69 59.61
N PRO A 75 -14.63 16.48 58.53
CA PRO A 75 -15.29 17.77 58.45
C PRO A 75 -16.66 17.66 57.78
N ARG A 76 -17.65 17.94 58.61
CA ARG A 76 -18.99 18.48 58.36
C ARG A 76 -19.04 19.41 57.14
N ILE A 77 -19.72 18.98 56.07
CA ILE A 77 -20.12 19.87 54.96
C ILE A 77 -21.33 20.68 55.45
N GLN A 78 -21.13 21.99 55.59
CA GLN A 78 -22.19 22.95 55.83
C GLN A 78 -22.87 23.32 54.51
N ASN A 79 -24.20 23.21 54.51
CA ASN A 79 -25.10 23.87 53.56
C ASN A 79 -24.82 25.38 53.54
N THR A 80 -24.43 25.91 52.38
CA THR A 80 -24.64 27.32 52.04
C THR A 80 -25.68 27.39 50.93
N GLN A 81 -26.88 27.81 51.32
CA GLN A 81 -27.88 28.37 50.42
C GLN A 81 -27.36 29.70 49.86
N GLY A 82 -27.70 29.97 48.60
CA GLY A 82 -27.81 31.35 48.09
C GLY A 82 -27.01 31.63 46.83
N ALA A 83 -27.68 31.54 45.68
CA ALA A 83 -27.92 32.69 44.80
C ALA A 83 -28.59 32.19 43.51
N ARG A 84 -29.87 32.56 43.35
CA ARG A 84 -30.64 32.43 42.12
C ARG A 84 -30.03 33.35 41.06
N ALA A 85 -29.51 32.78 39.98
CA ALA A 85 -29.36 33.47 38.71
C ALA A 85 -30.32 32.82 37.71
N THR A 86 -31.42 33.53 37.43
CA THR A 86 -32.40 33.19 36.39
C THR A 86 -31.79 33.47 35.02
N MET A 87 -31.30 32.44 34.32
CA MET A 87 -31.10 32.52 32.87
C MET A 87 -32.32 31.90 32.16
N LYS A 88 -32.92 32.72 31.30
CA LYS A 88 -34.05 32.36 30.44
C LYS A 88 -33.54 31.48 29.31
N PHE A 89 -33.86 30.19 29.34
CA PHE A 89 -33.74 29.32 28.17
C PHE A 89 -35.00 29.47 27.31
N SER A 90 -34.83 29.94 26.07
CA SER A 90 -35.87 29.87 25.05
C SER A 90 -35.93 28.43 24.52
N LEU A 91 -36.98 27.70 24.90
CA LEU A 91 -37.34 26.45 24.24
C LEU A 91 -37.98 26.75 22.89
N THR A 92 -37.37 26.28 21.81
CA THR A 92 -38.07 26.00 20.55
C THR A 92 -38.54 24.54 20.57
N PRO A 93 -39.80 24.24 20.20
CA PRO A 93 -40.28 22.88 20.07
C PRO A 93 -40.04 22.36 18.65
N ILE A 94 -39.32 21.24 18.52
CA ILE A 94 -39.41 20.39 17.33
C ILE A 94 -39.96 19.04 17.79
N MET A 95 -41.28 18.89 17.67
CA MET A 95 -41.99 17.62 17.53
C MET A 95 -41.59 17.05 16.15
N ALA A 96 -40.98 15.87 16.01
CA ALA A 96 -41.48 14.51 16.24
C ALA A 96 -41.75 13.79 14.91
N SER A 97 -41.15 12.59 14.80
CA SER A 97 -41.68 11.39 14.14
C SER A 97 -41.46 11.16 12.64
N ALA A 98 -40.52 10.25 12.33
CA ALA A 98 -40.73 9.01 11.54
C ALA A 98 -39.43 8.18 11.66
N LEU A 99 -39.34 7.12 12.48
CA LEU A 99 -39.77 5.73 12.21
C LEU A 99 -39.51 5.29 10.77
N LEU A 100 -38.48 4.47 10.55
CA LEU A 100 -38.60 3.12 9.98
C LEU A 100 -37.25 2.36 9.91
N ALA A 101 -37.31 1.14 10.44
CA ALA A 101 -36.60 -0.07 10.01
C ALA A 101 -35.07 -0.17 10.14
N SER A 102 -34.67 -0.65 11.31
CA SER A 102 -33.52 -1.55 11.49
C SER A 102 -33.68 -2.80 10.62
N THR A 103 -32.68 -3.13 9.80
CA THR A 103 -32.48 -4.50 9.31
C THR A 103 -31.12 -4.99 9.77
N SER A 104 -31.14 -5.77 10.84
CA SER A 104 -30.02 -6.61 11.27
C SER A 104 -29.94 -7.80 10.32
N VAL A 105 -28.88 -7.89 9.52
CA VAL A 105 -28.57 -9.13 8.78
C VAL A 105 -27.68 -9.97 9.68
N ALA A 106 -28.31 -10.91 10.39
CA ALA A 106 -27.62 -11.97 11.09
C ALA A 106 -27.13 -13.00 10.07
N PHE A 107 -25.82 -13.23 10.01
CA PHE A 107 -25.24 -14.38 9.34
C PHE A 107 -25.52 -15.64 10.18
N ALA A 108 -26.37 -16.51 9.68
CA ALA A 108 -26.48 -17.90 10.13
C ALA A 108 -25.91 -18.82 9.03
N PRO A 109 -25.15 -19.87 9.38
CA PRO A 109 -24.60 -20.81 8.41
C PRO A 109 -25.66 -21.86 8.04
N THR A 110 -26.03 -21.92 6.76
CA THR A 110 -26.79 -23.06 6.21
C THR A 110 -25.82 -24.11 5.66
N GLN A 111 -25.69 -25.21 6.39
CA GLN A 111 -25.38 -26.50 5.79
C GLN A 111 -26.60 -26.95 5.00
N ASP A 112 -26.44 -27.24 3.72
CA ASP A 112 -27.33 -28.19 3.05
C ASP A 112 -26.55 -29.01 2.02
N VAL A 113 -26.47 -30.30 2.31
CA VAL A 113 -25.94 -31.36 1.46
C VAL A 113 -27.10 -31.81 0.59
N ALA A 114 -27.23 -31.25 -0.61
CA ALA A 114 -28.18 -31.70 -1.61
C ALA A 114 -27.45 -32.42 -2.75
N SER A 115 -27.43 -33.74 -2.66
CA SER A 115 -27.08 -34.67 -3.73
C SER A 115 -28.01 -34.50 -4.92
N PHE A 116 -27.55 -33.83 -5.99
CA PHE A 116 -28.24 -33.84 -7.27
C PHE A 116 -27.80 -35.03 -8.11
N ALA A 117 -28.76 -35.95 -8.29
CA ALA A 117 -28.68 -37.09 -9.17
C ALA A 117 -28.39 -36.68 -10.62
N ALA A 118 -27.27 -37.15 -11.15
CA ALA A 118 -26.90 -36.98 -12.54
C ALA A 118 -27.89 -37.73 -13.46
N LYS A 119 -28.71 -36.99 -14.22
CA LYS A 119 -29.43 -37.52 -15.38
C LYS A 119 -28.41 -37.86 -16.48
N LYS A 120 -28.11 -39.15 -16.64
CA LYS A 120 -27.40 -39.69 -17.81
C LYS A 120 -28.27 -39.51 -19.06
N SER A 121 -28.06 -38.42 -19.78
CA SER A 121 -28.50 -38.29 -21.18
C SER A 121 -27.47 -39.01 -22.06
N SER A 122 -27.85 -40.20 -22.51
CA SER A 122 -27.09 -40.99 -23.49
C SER A 122 -27.25 -40.35 -24.88
N SER A 123 -26.43 -39.35 -25.19
CA SER A 123 -26.21 -38.90 -26.56
C SER A 123 -25.15 -39.79 -27.20
N THR A 124 -25.60 -40.75 -28.00
CA THR A 124 -24.74 -41.58 -28.83
C THR A 124 -24.15 -40.71 -29.95
N ARG A 125 -23.02 -40.05 -29.67
CA ARG A 125 -22.19 -39.46 -30.71
C ARG A 125 -21.39 -40.57 -31.38
N LEU A 126 -21.72 -40.86 -32.63
CA LEU A 126 -20.90 -41.67 -33.52
C LEU A 126 -19.54 -40.98 -33.69
N PHE A 127 -18.53 -41.48 -32.99
CA PHE A 127 -17.14 -41.12 -33.24
C PHE A 127 -16.74 -41.72 -34.58
N ILE A 128 -16.60 -40.86 -35.60
CA ILE A 128 -15.94 -41.22 -36.85
C ILE A 128 -14.46 -41.43 -36.51
N SER A 129 -14.09 -42.67 -36.22
CA SER A 129 -12.73 -43.12 -36.00
C SER A 129 -12.03 -43.26 -37.36
N SER A 130 -11.70 -42.14 -37.99
CA SER A 130 -10.75 -42.10 -39.10
C SER A 130 -9.74 -40.98 -38.90
N TRP A 131 -9.03 -41.02 -37.77
CA TRP A 131 -7.78 -40.30 -37.62
C TRP A 131 -6.69 -41.23 -38.18
N GLY A 132 -6.33 -41.02 -39.45
CA GLY A 132 -5.28 -41.81 -40.10
C GLY A 132 -3.93 -41.55 -39.45
N SER A 133 -3.27 -42.61 -38.95
CA SER A 133 -1.86 -42.79 -38.54
C SER A 133 -1.06 -41.70 -37.78
N GLY A 134 -1.48 -40.43 -37.75
CA GLY A 134 -1.07 -39.46 -36.76
C GLY A 134 -2.06 -39.54 -35.60
N GLY A 135 -1.57 -39.80 -34.39
CA GLY A 135 -2.41 -39.86 -33.20
C GLY A 135 -3.29 -38.61 -33.02
N PRO A 136 -4.21 -38.60 -32.03
CA PRO A 136 -4.99 -37.42 -31.71
C PRO A 136 -4.04 -36.21 -31.66
N PRO A 137 -4.32 -35.10 -32.36
CA PRO A 137 -3.46 -33.94 -32.33
C PRO A 137 -3.18 -33.66 -30.86
N HIS A 138 -1.88 -33.67 -30.49
CA HIS A 138 -1.47 -33.43 -29.12
C HIS A 138 -2.31 -32.26 -28.64
N ARG A 139 -3.25 -32.54 -27.73
CA ARG A 139 -4.14 -31.54 -27.18
C ARG A 139 -3.19 -30.66 -26.40
N HIS A 140 -2.65 -29.63 -27.06
CA HIS A 140 -1.90 -28.59 -26.41
C HIS A 140 -2.78 -28.23 -25.22
N GLU A 141 -2.32 -28.57 -24.01
CA GLU A 141 -2.98 -28.10 -22.80
C GLU A 141 -3.09 -26.60 -23.04
N LYS A 142 -4.33 -26.14 -23.25
CA LYS A 142 -4.59 -24.74 -23.51
C LYS A 142 -3.94 -24.03 -22.34
N ARG A 143 -2.82 -23.35 -22.60
CA ARG A 143 -2.24 -22.49 -21.58
C ARG A 143 -3.38 -21.60 -21.14
N PRO A 144 -3.62 -21.45 -19.82
CA PRO A 144 -4.65 -20.54 -19.36
C PRO A 144 -4.40 -19.21 -20.04
N ASP A 145 -5.45 -18.69 -20.70
CA ASP A 145 -5.34 -17.42 -21.40
C ASP A 145 -4.82 -16.39 -20.40
N PRO A 146 -3.79 -15.60 -20.77
CA PRO A 146 -3.24 -14.64 -19.85
C PRO A 146 -4.38 -13.72 -19.39
N VAL A 147 -4.52 -13.53 -18.09
CA VAL A 147 -5.62 -12.75 -17.51
C VAL A 147 -5.21 -11.28 -17.44
N ASN A 148 -6.08 -10.38 -17.89
CA ASN A 148 -5.83 -8.95 -17.88
C ASN A 148 -5.76 -8.42 -16.44
N PRO A 149 -4.61 -7.88 -15.97
CA PRO A 149 -4.47 -7.39 -14.61
C PRO A 149 -5.37 -6.17 -14.32
N SER A 150 -5.80 -5.43 -15.35
CA SER A 150 -6.75 -4.33 -15.17
C SER A 150 -8.18 -4.80 -14.85
N GLU A 151 -8.54 -6.02 -15.26
CA GLU A 151 -9.82 -6.65 -14.97
C GLU A 151 -9.75 -7.53 -13.71
N ASN A 152 -8.59 -8.15 -13.48
CA ASN A 152 -8.34 -9.02 -12.33
C ASN A 152 -6.97 -8.74 -11.73
N VAL A 153 -6.95 -7.93 -10.68
CA VAL A 153 -5.73 -7.52 -9.95
C VAL A 153 -4.96 -8.73 -9.40
N HIS A 154 -5.63 -9.86 -9.11
CA HIS A 154 -4.97 -11.09 -8.65
C HIS A 154 -4.01 -11.70 -9.68
N ALA A 155 -4.13 -11.35 -10.96
CA ALA A 155 -3.17 -11.79 -11.98
C ALA A 155 -1.80 -11.11 -11.80
N TYR A 156 -1.78 -9.91 -11.21
CA TYR A 156 -0.58 -9.16 -10.87
C TYR A 156 -0.04 -9.52 -9.48
N LEU A 157 -0.93 -9.77 -8.52
CA LEU A 157 -0.55 -10.01 -7.13
C LEU A 157 0.01 -11.42 -6.92
N GLY A 158 1.11 -11.49 -6.17
CA GLY A 158 1.62 -12.73 -5.62
C GLY A 158 0.90 -13.13 -4.33
N PRO A 159 1.29 -14.26 -3.71
CA PRO A 159 0.91 -14.53 -2.33
C PRO A 159 1.49 -13.45 -1.41
N PRO A 160 0.78 -13.04 -0.34
CA PRO A 160 1.23 -11.99 0.55
C PRO A 160 2.48 -12.43 1.33
N GLU A 161 3.57 -11.68 1.17
CA GLU A 161 4.82 -11.88 1.91
C GLU A 161 4.75 -11.16 3.26
N PRO A 162 5.34 -11.72 4.34
CA PRO A 162 5.35 -11.05 5.64
C PRO A 162 6.08 -9.72 5.55
N PRO A 163 5.57 -8.65 6.21
CA PRO A 163 6.11 -7.33 6.00
C PRO A 163 7.51 -7.16 6.59
N THR A 164 8.35 -6.35 5.94
CA THR A 164 9.73 -6.13 6.40
C THR A 164 9.74 -5.16 7.58
N SER A 165 10.03 -5.65 8.78
CA SER A 165 10.09 -4.81 9.99
C SER A 165 11.39 -3.99 10.06
N LYS A 166 11.31 -2.75 10.57
CA LYS A 166 12.51 -1.96 10.90
C LYS A 166 13.30 -2.60 12.07
N PRO A 167 14.64 -2.50 12.08
CA PRO A 167 15.44 -2.96 13.20
C PRO A 167 15.21 -2.11 14.45
N ASN A 168 15.49 -2.68 15.63
CA ASN A 168 15.49 -1.99 16.93
C ASN A 168 14.12 -1.43 17.39
N LEU A 169 13.01 -2.03 16.96
CA LEU A 169 11.65 -1.66 17.40
C LEU A 169 11.03 -2.64 18.41
N ARG A 170 11.81 -3.60 18.93
CA ARG A 170 11.38 -4.56 19.96
C ARG A 170 12.17 -4.30 21.25
N GLY A 171 11.49 -4.14 22.37
CA GLY A 171 12.09 -4.00 23.70
C GLY A 171 12.73 -2.63 23.97
N GLY A 172 12.03 -1.54 23.63
CA GLY A 172 12.52 -0.16 23.79
C GLY A 172 11.45 0.82 24.27
N THR A 173 11.84 2.08 24.43
CA THR A 173 10.96 3.17 24.86
C THR A 173 10.56 4.04 23.68
N VAL A 174 9.25 4.26 23.51
CA VAL A 174 8.71 5.22 22.53
C VAL A 174 8.21 6.47 23.24
N LEU A 175 8.62 7.64 22.77
CA LEU A 175 8.06 8.92 23.22
C LEU A 175 7.03 9.41 22.22
N VAL A 176 5.87 9.87 22.72
CA VAL A 176 4.74 10.35 21.92
C VAL A 176 4.45 11.81 22.28
N SER A 177 4.57 12.73 21.32
CA SER A 177 4.32 14.17 21.53
C SER A 177 3.26 14.73 20.58
N GLY A 178 2.45 15.69 21.03
CA GLY A 178 1.47 16.40 20.19
C GLY A 178 0.12 15.70 20.00
N PHE A 179 -0.10 14.54 20.62
CA PHE A 179 -1.36 13.77 20.55
C PHE A 179 -2.28 13.95 21.78
N ALA A 180 -1.82 14.65 22.81
CA ALA A 180 -2.53 14.78 24.08
C ALA A 180 -2.51 16.20 24.64
N ASN A 181 -2.34 17.19 23.76
CA ASN A 181 -2.23 18.61 24.09
C ASN A 181 -3.54 19.39 23.89
N ASP A 182 -4.55 18.80 23.24
CA ASP A 182 -5.86 19.45 23.06
C ASP A 182 -6.79 19.12 24.24
N ASP A 183 -7.38 20.16 24.83
CA ASP A 183 -8.37 20.07 25.90
C ASP A 183 -9.70 19.45 25.41
N ALA A 184 -10.03 19.67 24.13
CA ALA A 184 -11.26 19.18 23.52
C ALA A 184 -11.21 17.65 23.38
N ARG A 185 -10.06 17.10 23.01
CA ARG A 185 -9.88 15.67 22.75
C ARG A 185 -8.45 15.22 23.00
N THR A 186 -8.30 14.03 23.59
CA THR A 186 -7.02 13.33 23.70
C THR A 186 -7.02 12.15 22.75
N ASP A 187 -5.99 12.02 21.93
CA ASP A 187 -5.89 10.97 20.91
C ASP A 187 -5.38 9.66 21.52
N GLN A 188 -6.18 9.06 22.41
CA GLN A 188 -5.87 7.77 23.03
C GLN A 188 -5.58 6.68 21.97
N ARG A 189 -6.23 6.77 20.81
CA ARG A 189 -6.06 5.84 19.68
C ARG A 189 -4.59 5.65 19.28
N MET A 190 -3.78 6.72 19.27
CA MET A 190 -2.36 6.61 18.97
C MET A 190 -1.62 5.71 19.97
N PHE A 191 -1.90 5.88 21.26
CA PHE A 191 -1.31 5.05 22.32
C PHE A 191 -1.80 3.60 22.25
N ASP A 192 -3.07 3.40 21.92
CA ASP A 192 -3.62 2.06 21.74
C ASP A 192 -2.96 1.33 20.54
N LEU A 193 -2.69 2.06 19.43
CA LEU A 193 -1.97 1.53 18.26
C LEU A 193 -0.51 1.18 18.58
N LEU A 194 0.17 1.97 19.42
CA LEU A 194 1.58 1.74 19.78
C LEU A 194 1.77 0.61 20.80
N ASN A 195 0.74 0.32 21.59
CA ASN A 195 0.79 -0.72 22.63
C ASN A 195 0.54 -2.14 22.09
N ASP A 196 -0.21 -2.24 20.99
CA ASP A 196 -0.65 -3.44 20.27
C ASP A 196 -0.34 -4.80 20.94
N GLU A 197 -1.21 -5.20 21.88
CA GLU A 197 -1.08 -6.50 22.56
C GLU A 197 -1.37 -7.70 21.66
N PHE A 198 -2.02 -7.49 20.51
CA PHE A 198 -2.44 -8.58 19.63
C PHE A 198 -1.36 -8.97 18.62
N GLY A 199 -0.24 -8.25 18.59
CA GLY A 199 0.96 -8.61 17.83
C GLY A 199 0.78 -8.51 16.31
N GLU A 200 -0.14 -7.66 15.85
CA GLU A 200 -0.31 -7.36 14.43
C GLU A 200 0.76 -6.37 13.94
N SER A 201 1.34 -5.60 14.87
CA SER A 201 2.34 -4.57 14.64
C SER A 201 3.75 -5.14 14.54
N ASN A 202 4.56 -4.48 13.72
CA ASN A 202 5.98 -4.82 13.51
C ASN A 202 6.91 -4.32 14.64
N PHE A 203 6.35 -3.90 15.77
CA PHE A 203 7.06 -3.34 16.92
C PHE A 203 6.43 -3.81 18.23
N ASP A 204 7.21 -3.78 19.31
CA ASP A 204 6.74 -4.09 20.68
C ASP A 204 7.58 -3.25 21.66
N PHE A 205 6.99 -2.18 22.16
CA PHE A 205 7.65 -1.27 23.10
C PHE A 205 7.42 -1.72 24.55
N ASP A 206 8.44 -1.54 25.40
CA ASP A 206 8.36 -1.84 26.83
C ASP A 206 7.74 -0.68 27.61
N ASP A 207 8.01 0.56 27.18
CA ASP A 207 7.55 1.79 27.81
C ASP A 207 7.11 2.80 26.74
N ILE A 208 6.01 3.49 27.01
CA ILE A 208 5.37 4.49 26.15
C ILE A 208 5.29 5.77 26.97
N VAL A 209 6.14 6.74 26.66
CA VAL A 209 6.21 8.03 27.35
C VAL A 209 5.29 9.02 26.63
N ALA A 210 4.18 9.39 27.27
CA ALA A 210 3.33 10.49 26.79
C ALA A 210 3.96 11.83 27.18
N PHE A 211 4.46 12.58 26.19
CA PHE A 211 4.94 13.95 26.38
C PHE A 211 3.79 14.94 26.16
N VAL A 212 3.41 15.65 27.23
CA VAL A 212 2.16 16.42 27.30
C VAL A 212 2.34 17.79 27.95
N ASP A 213 1.44 18.72 27.64
CA ASP A 213 1.44 20.05 28.24
C ASP A 213 0.95 20.06 29.70
N ASP A 214 -0.11 19.30 30.01
CA ASP A 214 -0.65 19.11 31.37
C ASP A 214 -0.77 17.63 31.72
N ALA A 215 0.19 17.13 32.51
CA ALA A 215 0.22 15.73 32.94
C ALA A 215 -1.01 15.33 33.78
N ALA A 216 -1.59 16.25 34.56
CA ALA A 216 -2.76 15.94 35.38
C ALA A 216 -4.02 15.77 34.51
N PHE A 217 -4.15 16.58 33.46
CA PHE A 217 -5.22 16.46 32.48
C PHE A 217 -5.06 15.20 31.64
N SER A 218 -3.91 15.00 31.00
CA SER A 218 -3.68 13.87 30.09
C SER A 218 -3.76 12.54 30.84
N LYS A 219 -3.32 12.47 32.10
CA LYS A 219 -3.49 11.27 32.93
C LYS A 219 -4.96 10.91 33.11
N LYS A 220 -5.86 11.87 33.35
CA LYS A 220 -7.30 11.59 33.48
C LYS A 220 -7.89 11.01 32.19
N ARG A 221 -7.43 11.46 31.04
CA ARG A 221 -7.93 11.06 29.72
C ARG A 221 -7.36 9.72 29.26
N LEU A 222 -6.05 9.51 29.44
CA LEU A 222 -5.34 8.30 29.01
C LEU A 222 -5.49 7.14 30.00
N THR A 223 -5.88 7.36 31.27
CA THR A 223 -6.17 6.28 32.22
C THR A 223 -7.61 5.75 32.13
N SER A 224 -8.13 5.60 30.91
CA SER A 224 -9.47 5.09 30.67
C SER A 224 -9.59 3.59 31.03
N ARG A 225 -10.81 3.06 31.08
CA ARG A 225 -11.02 1.61 31.27
C ARG A 225 -10.44 0.81 30.11
N THR A 226 -10.53 1.35 28.89
CA THR A 226 -9.97 0.73 27.69
C THR A 226 -8.46 0.57 27.83
N ALA A 227 -7.74 1.62 28.23
CA ALA A 227 -6.30 1.58 28.47
C ALA A 227 -5.89 0.58 29.56
N ARG A 228 -6.77 0.34 30.55
CA ARG A 228 -6.52 -0.68 31.57
C ARG A 228 -6.64 -2.09 31.02
N TYR A 229 -7.65 -2.34 30.20
CA TYR A 229 -7.92 -3.68 29.67
C TYR A 229 -7.00 -4.05 28.51
N SER A 230 -6.48 -3.06 27.77
CA SER A 230 -5.44 -3.25 26.76
C SER A 230 -4.02 -3.30 27.36
N GLY A 231 -3.86 -3.32 28.68
CA GLY A 231 -2.53 -3.34 29.32
C GLY A 231 -1.67 -2.10 29.12
N LEU A 232 -2.13 -1.08 28.37
CA LEU A 232 -1.43 0.18 28.13
C LEU A 232 -0.95 0.84 29.43
N LEU A 233 -1.72 0.76 30.51
CA LEU A 233 -1.32 1.34 31.81
C LEU A 233 -0.06 0.74 32.43
N ASN A 234 0.33 -0.46 32.01
CA ASN A 234 1.55 -1.09 32.49
C ASN A 234 2.80 -0.51 31.80
N LYS A 235 2.62 0.00 30.58
CA LYS A 235 3.66 0.58 29.73
C LYS A 235 3.62 2.10 29.68
N LEU A 236 2.53 2.76 30.10
CA LEU A 236 2.34 4.20 29.94
C LEU A 236 2.98 5.01 31.07
N SER A 237 3.90 5.89 30.70
CA SER A 237 4.51 6.91 31.56
C SER A 237 4.24 8.32 31.02
N PHE A 238 4.47 9.36 31.85
CA PHE A 238 4.14 10.75 31.50
C PHE A 238 5.36 11.64 31.71
N ALA A 239 5.64 12.48 30.72
CA ALA A 239 6.59 13.58 30.80
C ALA A 239 5.85 14.89 30.49
N GLN A 240 6.09 15.93 31.29
CA GLN A 240 5.43 17.22 31.10
C GLN A 240 6.37 18.24 30.45
N SER A 241 5.81 19.06 29.58
CA SER A 241 6.50 20.23 29.03
C SER A 241 6.55 21.38 30.05
N ASP A 242 7.62 22.18 30.02
CA ASP A 242 7.73 23.39 30.83
C ASP A 242 6.74 24.50 30.38
N TYR A 243 6.35 24.48 29.10
CA TYR A 243 5.41 25.43 28.51
C TYR A 243 4.50 24.74 27.47
N PRO A 244 3.27 25.23 27.25
CA PRO A 244 2.35 24.65 26.28
C PRO A 244 2.92 24.63 24.86
N GLY A 245 2.82 23.49 24.18
CA GLY A 245 3.37 23.28 22.84
C GLY A 245 4.91 23.19 22.79
N GLY A 246 5.57 22.99 23.93
CA GLY A 246 7.01 22.75 23.98
C GLY A 246 7.41 21.42 23.36
N LEU A 247 8.71 21.28 23.07
CA LEU A 247 9.32 20.01 22.67
C LEU A 247 10.03 19.39 23.88
N PRO A 248 10.21 18.06 23.92
CA PRO A 248 10.93 17.40 24.99
C PRO A 248 12.38 17.86 25.04
N SER A 249 12.90 18.00 26.27
CA SER A 249 14.31 18.27 26.50
C SER A 249 15.19 17.05 26.17
N VAL A 250 16.48 17.28 25.91
CA VAL A 250 17.45 16.19 25.63
C VAL A 250 17.51 15.15 26.76
N GLU A 251 17.33 15.58 28.02
CA GLU A 251 17.32 14.67 29.16
C GLU A 251 16.05 13.80 29.20
N GLN A 252 14.90 14.32 28.77
CA GLN A 252 13.66 13.54 28.66
C GLN A 252 13.71 12.54 27.49
N LEU A 253 14.52 12.81 26.47
CA LEU A 253 14.75 11.91 25.33
C LEU A 253 15.82 10.85 25.62
N ARG A 254 16.53 10.91 26.76
CA ARG A 254 17.59 9.95 27.07
C ARG A 254 16.99 8.55 27.24
N GLY A 255 17.46 7.61 26.42
CA GLY A 255 17.00 6.21 26.44
C GLY A 255 15.76 5.96 25.57
N VAL A 256 15.21 6.98 24.92
CA VAL A 256 14.12 6.85 23.95
C VAL A 256 14.68 6.31 22.63
N THR A 257 14.18 5.16 22.19
CA THR A 257 14.60 4.54 20.93
C THR A 257 13.84 5.11 19.74
N SER A 258 12.55 5.42 19.95
CA SER A 258 11.63 5.89 18.92
C SER A 258 10.86 7.11 19.38
N TRP A 259 10.68 8.09 18.51
CA TRP A 259 9.88 9.29 18.79
C TRP A 259 8.77 9.43 17.74
N VAL A 260 7.52 9.43 18.21
CA VAL A 260 6.33 9.71 17.39
C VAL A 260 5.81 11.11 17.73
N ALA A 261 5.68 11.98 16.74
CA ALA A 261 5.25 13.35 16.94
C ALA A 261 4.11 13.75 16.00
N ASN A 262 3.16 14.54 16.50
CA ASN A 262 2.22 15.30 15.67
C ASN A 262 2.61 16.78 15.73
N VAL A 263 2.89 17.39 14.58
CA VAL A 263 3.35 18.80 14.49
C VAL A 263 2.29 19.74 13.92
N GLY A 264 1.10 19.22 13.57
CA GLY A 264 0.12 19.99 12.84
C GLY A 264 0.70 20.52 11.52
N SER A 265 0.48 21.81 11.25
CA SER A 265 1.03 22.53 10.10
C SER A 265 2.33 23.30 10.41
N ASP A 266 2.95 23.10 11.59
CA ASP A 266 4.16 23.83 11.97
C ASP A 266 5.46 23.11 11.56
N LEU A 267 6.00 23.49 10.40
CA LEU A 267 7.27 22.99 9.89
C LEU A 267 8.49 23.42 10.73
N SER A 268 8.36 24.43 11.59
CA SER A 268 9.41 24.83 12.54
C SER A 268 9.64 23.73 13.57
N LEU A 269 8.54 23.12 14.06
CA LEU A 269 8.61 21.99 14.99
C LEU A 269 9.26 20.78 14.33
N LEU A 270 8.93 20.49 13.06
CA LEU A 270 9.57 19.40 12.32
C LEU A 270 11.10 19.56 12.24
N LYS A 271 11.58 20.79 11.98
CA LYS A 271 13.02 21.10 11.99
C LYS A 271 13.65 20.88 13.37
N ALA A 272 13.00 21.41 14.41
CA ALA A 272 13.49 21.30 15.78
C ALA A 272 13.50 19.84 16.27
N ILE A 273 12.51 19.02 15.89
CA ILE A 273 12.50 17.57 16.14
C ILE A 273 13.70 16.90 15.47
N GLY A 274 14.02 17.26 14.23
CA GLY A 274 15.21 16.77 13.53
C GLY A 274 16.49 17.05 14.31
N GLU A 275 16.70 18.31 14.69
CA GLU A 275 17.89 18.73 15.46
C GLU A 275 17.96 18.06 16.84
N LEU A 276 16.86 18.01 17.59
CA LEU A 276 16.79 17.37 18.90
C LEU A 276 17.00 15.87 18.84
N SER A 277 16.47 15.19 17.82
CA SER A 277 16.65 13.75 17.64
C SER A 277 18.12 13.38 17.44
N VAL A 278 18.88 14.25 16.76
CA VAL A 278 20.33 14.07 16.57
C VAL A 278 21.07 14.25 17.88
N LEU A 279 20.74 15.30 18.66
CA LEU A 279 21.36 15.61 19.94
C LEU A 279 21.08 14.54 21.02
N ALA A 280 19.88 13.98 21.04
CA ALA A 280 19.46 12.97 22.01
C ALA A 280 19.73 11.52 21.57
N ASP A 281 20.28 11.32 20.38
CA ASP A 281 20.57 10.02 19.78
C ASP A 281 19.36 9.09 19.59
N VAL A 282 18.20 9.67 19.30
CA VAL A 282 16.99 8.89 18.98
C VAL A 282 17.18 8.18 17.65
N THR A 283 16.91 6.87 17.59
CA THR A 283 17.19 6.06 16.40
C THR A 283 16.11 6.23 15.33
N ASN A 284 14.84 6.17 15.74
CA ASN A 284 13.69 6.22 14.84
C ASN A 284 12.81 7.43 15.15
N VAL A 285 12.42 8.18 14.11
CA VAL A 285 11.53 9.34 14.26
C VAL A 285 10.37 9.21 13.28
N SER A 286 9.13 9.22 13.76
CA SER A 286 7.94 9.20 12.91
C SER A 286 7.11 10.45 13.18
N VAL A 287 6.86 11.26 12.16
CA VAL A 287 6.16 12.54 12.32
C VAL A 287 4.90 12.58 11.47
N LEU A 288 3.78 12.90 12.09
CA LEU A 288 2.52 13.23 11.44
C LEU A 288 2.43 14.75 11.26
N VAL A 289 2.21 15.18 10.02
CA VAL A 289 1.95 16.57 9.63
C VAL A 289 0.50 16.64 9.19
N THR A 290 -0.34 17.36 9.94
CA THR A 290 -1.74 17.58 9.58
C THR A 290 -1.92 18.94 8.92
N ASP A 291 -3.03 19.11 8.20
CA ASP A 291 -3.36 20.37 7.52
C ASP A 291 -2.27 20.76 6.50
N ALA A 292 -1.67 19.77 5.85
CA ALA A 292 -0.52 19.99 4.95
C ALA A 292 -0.87 20.81 3.69
N SER A 293 -2.16 21.09 3.44
CA SER A 293 -2.62 21.92 2.32
C SER A 293 -2.15 23.37 2.39
N VAL A 294 -1.80 23.88 3.57
CA VAL A 294 -1.29 25.25 3.74
C VAL A 294 0.23 25.37 3.59
N LEU A 295 0.92 24.23 3.40
CA LEU A 295 2.38 24.17 3.42
C LEU A 295 2.99 24.44 2.06
N ASN A 296 4.11 25.14 2.05
CA ASN A 296 4.90 25.37 0.85
C ASN A 296 5.87 24.21 0.59
N MET A 297 5.91 23.72 -0.64
CA MET A 297 6.83 22.66 -1.10
C MET A 297 8.29 22.90 -0.69
N TYR A 298 8.83 24.12 -0.86
CA TYR A 298 10.23 24.43 -0.57
C TYR A 298 10.55 24.36 0.93
N ASP A 299 9.64 24.84 1.77
CA ASP A 299 9.80 24.80 3.22
C ASP A 299 9.72 23.37 3.76
N SER A 300 8.82 22.56 3.19
CA SER A 300 8.69 21.14 3.49
C SER A 300 9.98 20.37 3.21
N VAL A 301 10.60 20.58 2.04
CA VAL A 301 11.90 19.97 1.70
C VAL A 301 12.99 20.43 2.67
N GLY A 302 12.99 21.72 3.04
CA GLY A 302 13.92 22.27 4.03
C GLY A 302 13.78 21.63 5.41
N ALA A 303 12.54 21.37 5.84
CA ALA A 303 12.26 20.73 7.12
C ALA A 303 12.68 19.26 7.14
N VAL A 304 12.31 18.48 6.12
CA VAL A 304 12.67 17.05 6.01
C VAL A 304 14.19 16.84 5.96
N LYS A 305 14.95 17.79 5.38
CA LYS A 305 16.43 17.71 5.34
C LYS A 305 17.08 17.61 6.71
N THR A 306 16.46 18.15 7.76
CA THR A 306 17.01 18.10 9.13
C THR A 306 16.98 16.70 9.74
N LEU A 307 16.19 15.78 9.19
CA LEU A 307 16.02 14.41 9.69
C LEU A 307 16.96 13.38 9.05
N ARG A 308 17.74 13.77 8.04
CA ARG A 308 18.48 12.84 7.14
C ARG A 308 19.49 11.92 7.84
N ASP A 309 19.97 12.29 9.01
CA ASP A 309 20.95 11.50 9.76
C ASP A 309 20.30 10.40 10.61
N ARG A 310 18.97 10.23 10.54
CA ARG A 310 18.18 9.27 11.34
C ARG A 310 17.27 8.40 10.47
N SER A 311 16.77 7.29 11.04
CA SER A 311 15.69 6.52 10.43
C SER A 311 14.39 7.30 10.65
N TYR A 312 14.05 8.18 9.70
CA TYR A 312 12.87 9.02 9.81
C TYR A 312 11.74 8.54 8.91
N THR A 313 10.51 8.84 9.31
CA THR A 313 9.34 8.78 8.45
C THR A 313 8.49 10.02 8.68
N VAL A 314 8.13 10.73 7.62
CA VAL A 314 7.18 11.85 7.69
C VAL A 314 5.93 11.47 6.92
N VAL A 315 4.77 11.58 7.56
CA VAL A 315 3.45 11.33 6.99
C VAL A 315 2.71 12.64 6.97
N ALA A 316 2.48 13.20 5.78
CA ALA A 316 1.70 14.42 5.58
C ALA A 316 0.30 14.08 5.09
N ILE A 317 -0.71 14.63 5.76
CA ILE A 317 -2.12 14.49 5.39
C ILE A 317 -2.80 15.86 5.27
N GLY A 318 -3.97 15.88 4.65
CA GLY A 318 -4.85 17.05 4.65
C GLY A 318 -5.41 17.39 6.02
N SER A 319 -6.51 18.13 6.05
CA SER A 319 -7.14 18.50 7.32
C SER A 319 -7.74 17.27 8.02
N ALA A 320 -7.29 17.00 9.24
CA ALA A 320 -7.69 15.81 9.99
C ALA A 320 -9.13 15.97 10.52
N THR A 321 -10.06 15.16 10.01
CA THR A 321 -11.48 15.18 10.37
C THR A 321 -11.94 13.86 11.00
N ASP A 322 -12.97 13.94 11.84
CA ASP A 322 -13.67 12.79 12.42
C ASP A 322 -14.92 12.38 11.62
N GLU A 323 -15.30 13.16 10.62
CA GLU A 323 -16.49 12.89 9.81
C GLU A 323 -16.29 11.69 8.88
N ILE A 324 -15.03 11.40 8.54
CA ILE A 324 -14.64 10.33 7.64
C ILE A 324 -14.14 9.14 8.46
N GLY A 325 -14.73 7.96 8.24
CA GLY A 325 -14.38 6.75 8.97
C GLY A 325 -12.99 6.21 8.60
N GLU A 326 -12.38 5.48 9.53
CA GLU A 326 -11.16 4.69 9.27
C GLU A 326 -11.41 3.72 8.11
N GLY A 327 -10.49 3.67 7.14
CA GLY A 327 -10.59 2.78 5.98
C GLY A 327 -11.73 3.04 4.99
N GLU A 328 -12.49 4.13 5.12
CA GLU A 328 -13.65 4.44 4.26
C GLU A 328 -13.23 4.67 2.80
N TYR A 329 -12.16 5.45 2.59
CA TYR A 329 -11.61 5.73 1.26
C TYR A 329 -10.21 5.14 1.11
N PRO A 330 -9.86 4.61 -0.08
CA PRO A 330 -8.48 4.31 -0.45
C PRO A 330 -7.60 5.57 -0.43
N TYR A 331 -6.28 5.37 -0.42
CA TYR A 331 -5.32 6.46 -0.39
C TYR A 331 -4.29 6.34 -1.53
N ALA A 332 -3.85 7.50 -2.01
CA ALA A 332 -2.68 7.66 -2.87
C ALA A 332 -1.48 8.09 -2.03
N ILE A 333 -0.30 7.60 -2.39
CA ILE A 333 0.97 7.96 -1.75
C ILE A 333 1.82 8.72 -2.76
N SER A 334 2.31 9.89 -2.37
CA SER A 334 3.26 10.68 -3.15
C SER A 334 4.40 11.19 -2.26
N GLU A 335 5.51 11.64 -2.84
CA GLU A 335 6.67 12.12 -2.08
C GLU A 335 6.42 13.53 -1.52
N PHE A 336 6.52 13.70 -0.20
CA PHE A 336 6.29 14.98 0.46
C PHE A 336 7.39 15.99 0.11
N GLY A 337 6.99 17.21 -0.24
CA GLY A 337 7.91 18.25 -0.73
C GLY A 337 8.20 18.16 -2.23
N THR A 338 7.43 17.37 -2.98
CA THR A 338 7.37 17.41 -4.45
C THR A 338 6.04 18.00 -4.91
N LYS A 339 5.94 18.36 -6.19
CA LYS A 339 4.69 18.88 -6.78
C LYS A 339 3.54 17.86 -6.72
N GLU A 340 3.85 16.57 -6.86
CA GLU A 340 2.88 15.48 -6.76
C GLU A 340 2.49 15.20 -5.29
N GLY A 341 3.36 15.61 -4.35
CA GLY A 341 3.14 15.58 -2.91
C GLY A 341 2.37 16.76 -2.35
N GLU A 342 1.96 17.73 -3.16
CA GLU A 342 1.16 18.87 -2.71
C GLU A 342 -0.27 18.40 -2.39
N VAL A 343 -0.73 18.70 -1.17
CA VAL A 343 -2.09 18.39 -0.75
C VAL A 343 -3.03 19.47 -1.27
N ALA A 344 -4.10 19.06 -1.95
CA ALA A 344 -5.10 19.99 -2.48
C ALA A 344 -5.74 20.83 -1.36
N GLU A 345 -6.08 22.08 -1.69
CA GLU A 345 -6.74 22.98 -0.75
C GLU A 345 -8.09 22.41 -0.29
N GLY A 346 -8.29 22.33 1.03
CA GLY A 346 -9.51 21.77 1.62
C GLY A 346 -9.60 20.24 1.57
N ALA A 347 -8.55 19.53 1.15
CA ALA A 347 -8.53 18.08 1.24
C ALA A 347 -8.64 17.64 2.71
N ALA A 348 -9.67 16.85 3.00
CA ALA A 348 -9.89 16.26 4.31
C ALA A 348 -9.29 14.85 4.35
N PHE A 349 -8.85 14.43 5.54
CA PHE A 349 -8.35 13.09 5.77
C PHE A 349 -8.88 12.55 7.10
N SER A 350 -9.22 11.26 7.15
CA SER A 350 -9.66 10.63 8.39
C SER A 350 -8.55 10.68 9.43
N ARG A 351 -8.85 11.27 10.58
CA ARG A 351 -7.88 11.43 11.68
C ARG A 351 -7.36 10.08 12.18
N ASP A 352 -8.27 9.14 12.40
CA ASP A 352 -7.92 7.80 12.90
C ASP A 352 -7.09 7.01 11.87
N GLU A 353 -7.37 7.16 10.56
CA GLU A 353 -6.53 6.59 9.51
C GLU A 353 -5.14 7.24 9.49
N GLY A 354 -5.03 8.56 9.71
CA GLY A 354 -3.75 9.25 9.84
C GLY A 354 -2.89 8.69 10.97
N TYR A 355 -3.52 8.36 12.11
CA TYR A 355 -2.83 7.70 13.23
C TYR A 355 -2.39 6.29 12.89
N ARG A 356 -3.23 5.54 12.19
CA ARG A 356 -2.87 4.21 11.72
C ARG A 356 -1.68 4.28 10.76
N LEU A 357 -1.71 5.17 9.77
CA LEU A 357 -0.63 5.38 8.80
C LEU A 357 0.71 5.67 9.46
N VAL A 358 0.78 6.67 10.35
CA VAL A 358 2.04 7.04 11.01
C VAL A 358 2.55 5.94 11.94
N ALA A 359 1.66 5.20 12.61
CA ALA A 359 2.01 4.06 13.43
C ALA A 359 2.50 2.87 12.60
N GLY A 360 1.83 2.51 11.50
CA GLY A 360 2.32 1.42 10.66
C GLY A 360 3.62 1.77 9.93
N CYS A 361 3.76 3.02 9.46
CA CYS A 361 4.99 3.51 8.85
C CYS A 361 6.17 3.52 9.83
N LEU A 362 5.92 3.65 11.14
CA LEU A 362 6.95 3.46 12.16
C LEU A 362 7.56 2.06 12.06
N GLY A 363 6.74 1.03 11.88
CA GLY A 363 7.15 -0.38 11.85
C GLY A 363 7.76 -0.88 10.54
N LEU A 364 7.46 -0.25 9.40
CA LEU A 364 7.83 -0.76 8.07
C LEU A 364 9.18 -0.27 7.57
N GLN A 365 10.06 -1.19 7.16
CA GLN A 365 11.39 -0.85 6.64
C GLN A 365 11.33 -0.02 5.37
N CYS A 366 10.38 -0.29 4.47
CA CYS A 366 10.18 0.48 3.25
C CYS A 366 9.89 1.96 3.51
N ALA A 367 9.28 2.28 4.65
CA ALA A 367 8.95 3.65 5.06
C ALA A 367 10.13 4.40 5.72
N SER A 368 11.27 3.74 5.93
CA SER A 368 12.46 4.36 6.51
C SER A 368 13.09 5.36 5.54
N VAL A 369 13.50 6.52 6.07
CA VAL A 369 14.12 7.63 5.32
C VAL A 369 13.20 8.17 4.22
N ARG A 370 11.87 8.14 4.45
CA ARG A 370 10.87 8.65 3.50
C ARG A 370 10.02 9.75 4.12
N ALA A 371 9.67 10.73 3.29
CA ALA A 371 8.65 11.71 3.60
C ALA A 371 7.56 11.56 2.54
N MET A 372 6.34 11.27 2.98
CA MET A 372 5.25 10.85 2.11
C MET A 372 4.00 11.66 2.42
N THR A 373 3.28 12.01 1.37
CA THR A 373 1.96 12.61 1.44
C THR A 373 0.92 11.53 1.17
N PHE A 374 -0.11 11.46 2.01
CA PHE A 374 -1.26 10.58 1.83
C PHE A 374 -2.49 11.42 1.49
N GLN A 375 -3.14 11.07 0.39
CA GLN A 375 -4.34 11.75 -0.09
C GLN A 375 -5.46 10.73 -0.27
N GLN A 376 -6.68 11.07 0.15
CA GLN A 376 -7.82 10.19 -0.09
C GLN A 376 -8.20 10.21 -1.56
N VAL A 377 -8.49 9.03 -2.10
CA VAL A 377 -8.93 8.86 -3.48
C VAL A 377 -10.41 8.53 -3.49
N HIS A 378 -11.22 9.48 -3.95
CA HIS A 378 -12.67 9.30 -4.03
C HIS A 378 -13.12 8.64 -5.34
N ASP A 379 -12.26 8.62 -6.36
CA ASP A 379 -12.57 7.96 -7.63
C ASP A 379 -12.42 6.43 -7.50
N VAL A 380 -13.53 5.72 -7.71
CA VAL A 380 -13.60 4.26 -7.69
C VAL A 380 -12.83 3.64 -8.85
N ASN A 381 -12.64 4.38 -9.94
CA ASN A 381 -11.95 3.90 -11.13
C ASN A 381 -10.45 4.17 -11.12
N ALA A 382 -9.96 4.96 -10.16
CA ALA A 382 -8.55 5.26 -9.99
C ALA A 382 -7.74 3.97 -9.78
N THR A 383 -6.50 4.00 -10.26
CA THR A 383 -5.58 2.87 -10.21
C THR A 383 -5.32 2.42 -8.77
N GLU A 384 -5.12 3.37 -7.87
CA GLU A 384 -4.89 3.17 -6.43
C GLU A 384 -6.07 2.47 -5.79
N THR A 385 -7.31 2.91 -6.10
CA THR A 385 -8.54 2.31 -5.58
C THR A 385 -8.67 0.85 -6.00
N LYS A 386 -8.42 0.55 -7.28
CA LYS A 386 -8.45 -0.83 -7.80
C LYS A 386 -7.37 -1.70 -7.15
N LEU A 387 -6.16 -1.17 -7.02
CA LEU A 387 -5.03 -1.89 -6.42
C LEU A 387 -5.29 -2.21 -4.94
N ILE A 388 -5.66 -1.21 -4.13
CA ILE A 388 -5.96 -1.39 -2.70
C ILE A 388 -7.10 -2.39 -2.51
N LYS A 389 -8.17 -2.28 -3.31
CA LYS A 389 -9.28 -3.23 -3.26
C LYS A 389 -8.81 -4.66 -3.59
N GLY A 390 -8.01 -4.82 -4.65
CA GLY A 390 -7.44 -6.10 -5.04
C GLY A 390 -6.51 -6.71 -3.99
N LEU A 391 -5.69 -5.89 -3.32
CA LEU A 391 -4.84 -6.32 -2.20
C LEU A 391 -5.67 -6.88 -1.04
N ARG A 392 -6.74 -6.16 -0.65
CA ARG A 392 -7.66 -6.61 0.41
C ARG A 392 -8.41 -7.88 0.04
N GLU A 393 -8.90 -7.98 -1.20
CA GLU A 393 -9.54 -9.18 -1.73
C GLU A 393 -8.57 -10.37 -1.80
N ALA A 394 -7.28 -10.11 -2.01
CA ALA A 394 -6.23 -11.13 -2.01
C ALA A 394 -5.81 -11.56 -0.59
N GLY A 395 -6.36 -10.93 0.45
CA GLY A 395 -6.07 -11.25 1.84
C GLY A 395 -4.77 -10.64 2.37
N TYR A 396 -4.26 -9.58 1.75
CA TYR A 396 -3.15 -8.81 2.31
C TYR A 396 -3.59 -8.16 3.62
N SER A 397 -2.76 -8.26 4.65
CA SER A 397 -2.94 -7.47 5.87
C SER A 397 -2.70 -5.99 5.58
N TRP A 398 -3.19 -5.12 6.45
CA TRP A 398 -3.02 -3.68 6.25
C TRP A 398 -1.55 -3.24 6.18
N SER A 399 -0.66 -3.83 6.97
CA SER A 399 0.78 -3.54 6.90
C SER A 399 1.40 -3.99 5.57
N GLN A 400 0.96 -5.12 5.02
CA GLN A 400 1.40 -5.62 3.72
C GLN A 400 0.84 -4.77 2.57
N GLU A 401 -0.42 -4.33 2.67
CA GLU A 401 -1.02 -3.35 1.76
C GLU A 401 -0.15 -2.09 1.70
N MET A 402 0.20 -1.54 2.88
CA MET A 402 0.99 -0.32 2.95
C MET A 402 2.41 -0.50 2.44
N GLU A 403 3.08 -1.62 2.73
CA GLU A 403 4.42 -1.90 2.17
C GLU A 403 4.37 -1.99 0.64
N HIS A 404 3.37 -2.68 0.09
CA HIS A 404 3.19 -2.76 -1.37
C HIS A 404 2.93 -1.38 -1.98
N MET A 405 2.08 -0.56 -1.34
CA MET A 405 1.81 0.79 -1.82
C MET A 405 3.03 1.72 -1.75
N ILE A 406 3.93 1.52 -0.80
CA ILE A 406 5.15 2.34 -0.63
C ILE A 406 6.27 1.92 -1.60
N ASP A 407 6.50 0.63 -1.81
CA ASP A 407 7.62 0.15 -2.64
C ASP A 407 7.27 0.04 -4.12
N ASP A 408 6.10 -0.52 -4.43
CA ASP A 408 5.66 -0.76 -5.81
C ASP A 408 4.70 0.34 -6.28
N GLY A 409 3.72 0.64 -5.43
CA GLY A 409 2.70 1.65 -5.67
C GLY A 409 1.82 1.37 -6.89
N ALA A 410 1.00 2.36 -7.25
CA ALA A 410 0.15 2.30 -8.44
C ALA A 410 0.96 2.23 -9.73
N ALA A 411 2.15 2.85 -9.77
CA ALA A 411 3.00 2.91 -10.96
C ALA A 411 3.39 1.52 -11.49
N ARG A 412 3.78 0.59 -10.59
CA ARG A 412 4.15 -0.78 -10.98
C ARG A 412 2.95 -1.58 -11.48
N PHE A 413 1.77 -1.35 -10.89
CA PHE A 413 0.53 -1.96 -11.37
C PHE A 413 0.13 -1.44 -12.76
N GLU A 414 0.30 -0.14 -13.03
CA GLU A 414 0.08 0.41 -14.38
C GLU A 414 1.08 -0.16 -15.40
N GLU A 415 2.35 -0.31 -15.03
CA GLU A 415 3.35 -0.94 -15.88
C GLU A 415 2.95 -2.38 -16.22
N ALA A 416 2.46 -3.14 -15.24
CA ALA A 416 1.94 -4.49 -15.45
C ALA A 416 0.75 -4.52 -16.42
N CYS A 417 -0.18 -3.56 -16.30
CA CYS A 417 -1.29 -3.41 -17.24
C CYS A 417 -0.81 -3.12 -18.66
N ARG A 418 0.09 -2.15 -18.84
CA ARG A 418 0.65 -1.81 -20.16
C ARG A 418 1.43 -2.96 -20.78
N LYS A 419 2.19 -3.71 -19.97
CA LYS A 419 2.93 -4.87 -20.43
C LYS A 419 1.98 -5.97 -20.92
N TYR A 420 0.92 -6.24 -20.17
CA TYR A 420 -0.11 -7.18 -20.58
C TYR A 420 -0.77 -6.77 -21.90
N GLU A 421 -1.13 -5.49 -22.06
CA GLU A 421 -1.72 -4.99 -23.31
C GLU A 421 -0.77 -5.19 -24.51
N ALA A 422 0.51 -4.86 -24.34
CA ALA A 422 1.53 -5.08 -25.37
C ALA A 422 1.71 -6.57 -25.71
N ASP A 423 1.80 -7.44 -24.71
CA ASP A 423 1.95 -8.88 -24.91
C ASP A 423 0.71 -9.50 -25.56
N SER A 424 -0.49 -9.02 -25.19
CA SER A 424 -1.75 -9.48 -25.79
C SER A 424 -1.90 -9.03 -27.26
N ALA A 425 -1.40 -7.84 -27.61
CA ALA A 425 -1.39 -7.35 -28.99
C ALA A 425 -0.41 -8.16 -29.87
N ASN A 426 0.76 -8.49 -29.31
CA ASN A 426 1.74 -9.36 -29.97
C ASN A 426 1.18 -10.77 -30.18
N PHE A 427 0.56 -11.35 -29.15
CA PHE A 427 -0.06 -12.68 -29.24
C PHE A 427 -1.12 -12.75 -30.34
N LYS A 428 -2.01 -11.75 -30.42
CA LYS A 428 -3.01 -11.67 -31.50
C LYS A 428 -2.37 -11.59 -32.89
N THR A 429 -1.25 -10.89 -33.01
CA THR A 429 -0.53 -10.77 -34.29
C THR A 429 0.15 -12.08 -34.68
N GLU A 430 0.76 -12.78 -33.72
CA GLU A 430 1.36 -14.10 -33.94
C GLU A 430 0.31 -15.18 -34.25
N GLU A 431 -0.82 -15.18 -33.54
CA GLU A 431 -1.94 -16.09 -33.77
C GLU A 431 -2.55 -15.86 -35.15
N MET A 432 -2.78 -14.60 -35.54
CA MET A 432 -3.23 -14.25 -36.90
C MET A 432 -2.22 -14.69 -37.95
N GLY A 433 -0.92 -14.45 -37.74
CA GLY A 433 0.12 -14.89 -38.68
C GLY A 433 0.31 -16.42 -38.73
N TRP A 434 -0.07 -17.15 -37.69
CA TRP A 434 -0.13 -18.61 -37.72
C TRP A 434 -1.36 -19.10 -38.49
N LEU A 435 -2.53 -18.50 -38.26
CA LEU A 435 -3.76 -18.80 -38.97
C LEU A 435 -3.61 -18.57 -40.48
N GLU A 436 -3.01 -17.46 -40.91
CA GLU A 436 -2.76 -17.17 -42.32
C GLU A 436 -1.85 -18.21 -42.97
N ARG A 437 -0.77 -18.64 -42.30
CA ARG A 437 0.13 -19.69 -42.79
C ARG A 437 -0.57 -21.04 -42.90
N GLU A 438 -1.47 -21.34 -41.96
CA GLU A 438 -2.19 -22.62 -41.96
C GLU A 438 -3.30 -22.61 -43.03
N GLU A 439 -3.96 -21.48 -43.25
CA GLU A 439 -4.91 -21.28 -44.33
C GLU A 439 -4.21 -21.37 -45.70
N GLU A 440 -3.03 -20.77 -45.85
CA GLU A 440 -2.22 -20.88 -47.07
C GLU A 440 -1.85 -22.33 -47.37
N LYS A 441 -1.38 -23.09 -46.38
CA LYS A 441 -1.10 -24.54 -46.54
C LYS A 441 -2.36 -25.33 -46.90
N LEU A 442 -3.50 -25.01 -46.30
CA LEU A 442 -4.77 -25.67 -46.63
C LEU A 442 -5.17 -25.36 -48.07
N ARG A 443 -5.00 -24.11 -48.52
CA ARG A 443 -5.26 -23.71 -49.90
C ARG A 443 -4.32 -24.41 -50.86
N GLU A 444 -3.01 -24.43 -50.58
CA GLU A 444 -2.02 -25.16 -51.39
C GLU A 444 -2.33 -26.66 -51.44
N ALA A 445 -2.72 -27.27 -50.32
CA ALA A 445 -3.11 -28.68 -50.27
C ALA A 445 -4.38 -28.96 -51.08
N GLN A 446 -5.38 -28.07 -51.03
CA GLN A 446 -6.59 -28.16 -51.84
C GLN A 446 -6.28 -28.00 -53.32
N GLU A 447 -5.44 -27.04 -53.71
CA GLU A 447 -5.00 -26.83 -55.09
C GLU A 447 -4.22 -28.04 -55.61
N ALA A 448 -3.33 -28.61 -54.80
CA ALA A 448 -2.58 -29.82 -55.16
C ALA A 448 -3.48 -31.05 -55.30
N GLU A 449 -4.55 -31.16 -54.50
CA GLU A 449 -5.54 -32.23 -54.63
C GLU A 449 -6.38 -32.07 -55.91
N ILE A 450 -6.82 -30.84 -56.22
CA ILE A 450 -7.53 -30.52 -57.48
C ILE A 450 -6.63 -30.83 -58.68
N ALA A 451 -5.33 -30.47 -58.62
CA ALA A 451 -4.37 -30.79 -59.68
C ALA A 451 -4.23 -32.31 -59.87
N ARG A 452 -4.10 -33.08 -58.77
CA ARG A 452 -4.06 -34.55 -58.84
C ARG A 452 -5.33 -35.16 -59.41
N GLN A 453 -6.51 -34.61 -59.10
CA GLN A 453 -7.77 -35.05 -59.69
C GLN A 453 -7.83 -34.78 -61.19
N ARG A 454 -7.39 -33.59 -61.64
CA ARG A 454 -7.31 -33.26 -63.07
C ARG A 454 -6.36 -34.19 -63.83
N GLU A 455 -5.17 -34.45 -63.29
CA GLU A 455 -4.21 -35.38 -63.90
C GLU A 455 -4.72 -36.83 -63.94
N ALA A 456 -5.52 -37.24 -62.95
CA ALA A 456 -6.15 -38.56 -62.94
C ALA A 456 -7.27 -38.65 -63.98
N GLU A 457 -8.08 -37.59 -64.13
CA GLU A 457 -9.13 -37.49 -65.13
C GLU A 457 -8.55 -37.49 -66.55
N GLU A 458 -7.50 -36.71 -66.81
CA GLU A 458 -6.79 -36.70 -68.09
C GLU A 458 -6.20 -38.08 -68.44
N ARG A 459 -5.64 -38.79 -67.46
CA ARG A 459 -5.17 -40.17 -67.65
C ARG A 459 -6.33 -41.11 -67.99
N TRP A 460 -7.45 -41.01 -67.29
CA TRP A 460 -8.62 -41.83 -67.54
C TRP A 460 -9.21 -41.58 -68.93
N ILE A 461 -9.27 -40.31 -69.37
CA ILE A 461 -9.70 -39.94 -70.72
C ILE A 461 -8.77 -40.57 -71.76
N ARG A 462 -7.46 -40.46 -71.58
CA ARG A 462 -6.47 -41.05 -72.49
C ARG A 462 -6.59 -42.57 -72.59
N GLU A 463 -6.68 -43.26 -71.46
CA GLU A 463 -6.86 -44.72 -71.43
C GLU A 463 -8.17 -45.15 -72.11
N ARG A 464 -9.25 -44.37 -71.93
CA ARG A 464 -10.53 -44.63 -72.59
C ARG A 464 -10.47 -44.43 -74.09
N GLU A 465 -9.76 -43.41 -74.56
CA GLU A 465 -9.54 -43.17 -76.00
C GLU A 465 -8.69 -44.30 -76.62
N GLU A 466 -7.64 -44.75 -75.93
CA GLU A 466 -6.81 -45.89 -76.37
C GLU A 466 -7.63 -47.19 -76.42
N MET A 467 -8.49 -47.44 -75.43
CA MET A 467 -9.38 -48.60 -75.42
C MET A 467 -10.38 -48.56 -76.60
N MET A 468 -11.00 -47.41 -76.85
CA MET A 468 -11.92 -47.22 -77.98
C MET A 468 -11.20 -47.35 -79.33
N ALA A 469 -9.95 -46.88 -79.43
CA ALA A 469 -9.14 -47.05 -80.64
C ALA A 469 -8.78 -48.52 -80.88
N ALA A 470 -8.36 -49.25 -79.84
CA ALA A 470 -8.08 -50.69 -79.93
C ALA A 470 -9.34 -51.53 -80.27
N GLU A 471 -10.51 -51.12 -79.79
CA GLU A 471 -11.79 -51.75 -80.14
C GLU A 471 -12.16 -51.51 -81.61
N ARG A 472 -11.92 -50.30 -82.14
CA ARG A 472 -12.06 -50.02 -83.58
C ARG A 472 -11.11 -50.87 -84.43
N GLU A 473 -9.84 -50.97 -84.05
CA GLU A 473 -8.88 -51.84 -84.76
C GLU A 473 -9.30 -53.31 -84.74
N ARG A 474 -9.86 -53.81 -83.63
CA ARG A 474 -10.42 -55.17 -83.58
C ARG A 474 -11.65 -55.34 -84.48
N ALA A 475 -12.53 -54.35 -84.55
CA ALA A 475 -13.68 -54.39 -85.45
C ALA A 475 -13.24 -54.38 -86.92
N ASP A 476 -12.21 -53.61 -87.26
CA ASP A 476 -11.62 -53.57 -88.60
C ASP A 476 -10.90 -54.89 -88.96
N GLN A 477 -10.21 -55.53 -87.99
CA GLN A 477 -9.63 -56.87 -88.18
C GLN A 477 -10.70 -57.96 -88.33
N GLY A 478 -11.76 -57.92 -87.52
CA GLY A 478 -12.85 -58.90 -87.60
C GLY A 478 -13.69 -58.77 -88.89
N THR A 479 -13.78 -57.58 -89.47
CA THR A 479 -14.40 -57.37 -90.78
C THR A 479 -13.48 -57.79 -91.94
N ALA A 480 -12.16 -57.70 -91.78
CA ALA A 480 -11.19 -58.23 -92.74
C ALA A 480 -11.07 -59.77 -92.72
N GLU A 481 -11.34 -60.44 -91.58
CA GLU A 481 -11.41 -61.92 -91.51
C GLU A 481 -12.73 -62.50 -92.05
N TRP A 482 -13.79 -61.69 -92.15
CA TRP A 482 -15.09 -62.09 -92.68
C TRP A 482 -15.25 -61.87 -94.21
N ALA A 483 -14.42 -61.02 -94.81
CA ALA A 483 -14.38 -60.74 -96.24
C ALA A 483 -13.35 -61.64 -96.94
#